data_AF-A0A931YYG6-F1
#
_entry.id   AF-A0A931YYG6-F1
#
_cell.length_a   1.000
_cell.length_b   1.000
_cell.length_c   1.000
_cell.angle_alpha   90.00
_cell.angle_beta   90.00
_cell.angle_gamma   90.00
#
_symmetry.space_group_name_H-M   'P 1'
#
loop_
_entity.id
_entity.type
_entity.pdbx_description
1 polymer ?
#
loop_
_entity_poly.entity_id
_entity_poly.type
_entity_poly.pdbx_seq_one_letter_code
_entity_poly.pdbx_strand_id
1 'polypeptide(L)'
;MTRYAWLAVLLGASALGVAYAWWPEAPREARVAAQPAPARVAAVRRETRPTLDPARFVGKAARAHQVAREIPDVLDQLYCYCECDKHVGHKSLLSCYTDGHAAT
;
A
#
# COMPACT_ATOMS: atom_id res chain seq x y z
N MET A 1 67.17 11.87 16.27
CA MET A 1 65.86 12.52 16.00
C MET A 1 64.84 11.58 15.34
N THR A 2 65.28 10.54 14.63
CA THR A 2 64.44 9.51 13.96
C THR A 2 63.58 8.64 14.88
N ARG A 3 63.97 8.44 16.15
CA ARG A 3 63.19 7.62 17.11
C ARG A 3 61.82 8.20 17.50
N TYR A 4 61.67 9.52 17.46
CA TYR A 4 60.40 10.19 17.77
C TYR A 4 59.49 10.33 16.54
N ALA A 5 60.04 10.22 15.33
CA ALA A 5 59.27 10.26 14.09
C ALA A 5 58.34 9.03 13.97
N TRP A 6 58.83 7.84 14.33
CA TRP A 6 58.01 6.62 14.33
C TRP A 6 56.92 6.64 15.40
N LEU A 7 57.21 7.20 16.57
CA LEU A 7 56.21 7.39 17.63
C LEU A 7 55.11 8.37 17.21
N ALA A 8 55.47 9.46 16.53
CA ALA A 8 54.49 10.43 16.01
C ALA A 8 53.58 9.84 14.93
N VAL A 9 54.13 9.02 14.01
CA VAL A 9 53.35 8.35 12.97
C VAL A 9 52.39 7.32 13.57
N LEU A 10 52.84 6.52 14.54
CA LEU A 10 51.98 5.54 15.22
C LEU A 10 50.84 6.22 15.96
N LEU A 11 51.11 7.29 16.71
CA LEU A 11 50.09 8.05 17.43
C LEU A 11 49.07 8.69 16.48
N GLY A 12 49.52 9.25 15.35
CA GLY A 12 48.64 9.82 14.32
C GLY A 12 47.73 8.76 13.69
N ALA A 13 48.27 7.59 13.33
CA ALA A 13 47.50 6.49 12.76
C ALA A 13 46.48 5.91 13.75
N SER A 14 46.85 5.79 15.04
CA SER A 14 45.93 5.36 16.10
C SER A 14 44.79 6.36 16.29
N ALA A 15 45.08 7.66 16.32
CA ALA A 15 44.06 8.69 16.46
C ALA A 15 43.06 8.70 15.29
N LEU A 16 43.54 8.52 14.05
CA LEU A 16 42.69 8.40 12.87
C LEU A 16 41.82 7.14 12.89
N GLY A 17 42.38 6.00 13.30
CA GLY A 17 41.64 4.74 13.44
C GLY A 17 40.52 4.82 14.47
N VAL A 18 40.79 5.48 15.61
CA VAL A 18 39.78 5.73 16.65
C VAL A 18 38.70 6.68 16.13
N ALA A 19 39.06 7.79 15.47
CA ALA A 19 38.07 8.70 14.90
C ALA A 19 37.16 8.01 13.86
N TYR A 20 37.72 7.11 13.04
CA TYR A 20 36.94 6.34 12.07
C TYR A 20 36.02 5.31 12.73
N ALA A 21 36.53 4.57 13.72
CA ALA A 21 35.74 3.55 14.43
C ALA A 21 34.62 4.15 15.30
N TRP A 22 34.73 5.43 15.66
CA TRP A 22 33.74 6.17 16.43
C TRP A 22 32.87 7.07 15.54
N TRP A 23 32.97 6.93 14.22
CA TRP A 23 32.10 7.64 13.29
C TRP A 23 30.69 7.03 13.35
N PRO A 24 29.65 7.80 13.71
CA PRO A 24 28.31 7.26 13.80
C PRO A 24 27.74 7.00 12.40
N GLU A 25 27.41 5.76 12.07
CA GLU A 25 26.54 5.49 10.92
C GLU A 25 25.16 6.14 11.15
N ALA A 26 24.67 6.86 10.14
CA ALA A 26 23.30 7.37 10.17
C ALA A 26 22.31 6.22 10.44
N PRO A 27 21.28 6.43 11.27
CA PRO A 27 20.33 5.38 11.63
C PRO A 27 19.75 4.73 10.37
N ARG A 28 19.80 3.39 10.31
CA ARG A 28 19.20 2.62 9.20
C ARG A 28 17.74 3.00 8.97
N GLU A 29 17.03 3.40 10.03
CA GLU A 29 15.65 3.89 10.00
C GLU A 29 15.48 5.13 9.11
N ALA A 30 16.41 6.08 9.16
CA ALA A 30 16.39 7.28 8.31
C ALA A 30 16.61 6.93 6.83
N ARG A 31 17.43 5.91 6.54
CA ARG A 31 17.68 5.44 5.17
C ARG A 31 16.50 4.69 4.57
N VAL A 32 15.70 3.99 5.37
CA VAL A 32 14.48 3.30 4.91
C VAL A 32 13.35 4.30 4.68
N ALA A 33 13.19 5.30 5.55
CA ALA A 33 12.17 6.34 5.40
C ALA A 33 12.35 7.20 4.12
N ALA A 34 13.58 7.35 3.63
CA ALA A 34 13.89 8.14 2.45
C ALA A 34 13.73 7.38 1.11
N GLN A 35 13.48 6.07 1.13
CA GLN A 35 13.27 5.30 -0.09
C GLN A 35 11.79 5.37 -0.49
N PRO A 36 11.44 5.89 -1.68
CA PRO A 36 10.08 5.79 -2.16
C PRO A 36 9.74 4.31 -2.30
N ALA A 37 8.73 3.85 -1.56
CA ALA A 37 8.22 2.50 -1.71
C ALA A 37 7.84 2.30 -3.18
N PRO A 38 8.26 1.21 -3.83
CA PRO A 38 7.78 0.91 -5.17
C PRO A 38 6.26 0.82 -5.08
N ALA A 39 5.55 1.66 -5.86
CA ALA A 39 4.12 1.57 -5.99
C ALA A 39 3.82 0.18 -6.56
N ARG A 40 3.47 -0.77 -5.67
CA ARG A 40 2.87 -2.02 -6.10
C ARG A 40 1.50 -1.65 -6.63
N VAL A 41 1.43 -1.36 -7.93
CA VAL A 41 0.17 -1.43 -8.65
C VAL A 41 -0.16 -2.91 -8.71
N ALA A 42 -0.76 -3.43 -7.64
CA ALA A 42 -1.46 -4.70 -7.73
C ALA A 42 -2.42 -4.56 -8.91
N ALA A 43 -2.43 -5.53 -9.82
CA ALA A 43 -3.38 -5.53 -10.91
C ALA A 43 -4.79 -5.49 -10.29
N VAL A 44 -5.41 -4.31 -10.26
CA VAL A 44 -6.72 -4.12 -9.64
C VAL A 44 -7.72 -4.87 -10.50
N ARG A 45 -8.31 -5.91 -9.94
CA ARG A 45 -9.25 -6.77 -10.66
C ARG A 45 -10.59 -6.01 -10.75
N ARG A 46 -10.87 -5.40 -11.90
CA ARG A 46 -12.08 -4.57 -12.14
C ARG A 46 -13.32 -5.41 -12.45
N GLU A 47 -14.48 -4.95 -12.03
CA GLU A 47 -15.77 -5.49 -12.46
C GLU A 47 -16.19 -4.89 -13.81
N THR A 48 -16.61 -5.75 -14.73
CA THR A 48 -16.97 -5.37 -16.12
C THR A 48 -18.43 -5.64 -16.43
N ARG A 49 -19.13 -6.37 -15.55
CA ARG A 49 -20.57 -6.65 -15.69
C ARG A 49 -21.37 -5.39 -15.35
N PRO A 50 -22.49 -5.14 -16.04
CA PRO A 50 -23.40 -4.05 -15.66
C PRO A 50 -24.05 -4.36 -14.30
N THR A 51 -24.37 -3.31 -13.55
CA THR A 51 -25.18 -3.44 -12.33
C THR A 51 -26.60 -3.87 -12.68
N LEU A 52 -27.27 -4.53 -11.74
CA LEU A 52 -28.69 -4.85 -11.87
C LEU A 52 -29.55 -3.60 -11.94
N ASP A 53 -30.70 -3.75 -12.59
CA ASP A 53 -31.66 -2.67 -12.73
C ASP A 53 -32.31 -2.29 -11.38
N PRO A 54 -32.21 -1.02 -10.91
CA PRO A 54 -32.84 -0.57 -9.67
C PRO A 54 -34.35 -0.83 -9.61
N ALA A 55 -35.02 -0.88 -10.77
CA ALA A 55 -36.45 -1.19 -10.86
C ALA A 55 -36.81 -2.62 -10.37
N ARG A 56 -35.82 -3.49 -10.18
CA ARG A 56 -35.99 -4.84 -9.61
C ARG A 56 -36.14 -4.84 -8.08
N PHE A 57 -35.93 -3.69 -7.43
CA PHE A 57 -35.89 -3.57 -5.98
C PHE A 57 -36.85 -2.49 -5.50
N VAL A 58 -37.05 -2.43 -4.17
CA VAL A 58 -37.87 -1.40 -3.51
C VAL A 58 -37.12 -0.73 -2.37
N GLY A 59 -37.57 0.46 -1.96
CA GLY A 59 -37.03 1.18 -0.81
C GLY A 59 -35.52 1.45 -0.90
N LYS A 60 -34.79 1.18 0.20
CA LYS A 60 -33.35 1.45 0.28
C LYS A 60 -32.53 0.64 -0.74
N ALA A 61 -32.94 -0.59 -1.03
CA ALA A 61 -32.25 -1.42 -2.03
C ALA A 61 -32.36 -0.80 -3.43
N ALA A 62 -33.54 -0.32 -3.84
CA ALA A 62 -33.70 0.40 -5.10
C ALA A 62 -32.79 1.63 -5.17
N ARG A 63 -32.75 2.43 -4.09
CA ARG A 63 -31.88 3.61 -4.03
C ARG A 63 -30.39 3.24 -4.09
N ALA A 64 -29.97 2.20 -3.39
CA ALA A 64 -28.58 1.73 -3.41
C ALA A 64 -28.17 1.23 -4.81
N HIS A 65 -29.02 0.45 -5.47
CA HIS A 65 -28.77 0.00 -6.84
C HIS A 65 -28.76 1.18 -7.83
N GLN A 66 -29.57 2.22 -7.61
CA GLN A 66 -29.54 3.43 -8.43
C GLN A 66 -28.19 4.14 -8.29
N VAL A 67 -27.72 4.37 -7.06
CA VAL A 67 -26.40 4.95 -6.81
C VAL A 67 -25.32 4.07 -7.45
N ALA A 68 -25.44 2.75 -7.37
CA ALA A 68 -24.47 1.85 -8.00
C ALA A 68 -24.37 1.98 -9.52
N ARG A 69 -25.50 2.24 -10.18
CA ARG A 69 -25.53 2.57 -11.60
C ARG A 69 -24.93 3.94 -11.90
N GLU A 70 -25.11 4.92 -11.01
CA GLU A 70 -24.64 6.31 -11.19
C GLU A 70 -23.12 6.46 -10.98
N ILE A 71 -22.51 5.68 -10.07
CA ILE A 71 -21.09 5.78 -9.71
C ILE A 71 -20.33 4.44 -9.73
N PRO A 72 -20.40 3.65 -10.83
CA PRO A 72 -19.82 2.31 -10.86
C PRO A 72 -18.30 2.31 -10.62
N ASP A 73 -17.57 3.28 -11.19
CA ASP A 73 -16.11 3.35 -11.06
C ASP A 73 -15.62 3.61 -9.64
N VAL A 74 -16.44 4.30 -8.82
CA VAL A 74 -16.13 4.54 -7.40
C VAL A 74 -16.30 3.24 -6.64
N LEU A 75 -17.43 2.54 -6.83
CA LEU A 75 -17.69 1.26 -6.18
C LEU A 75 -16.68 0.19 -6.59
N ASP A 76 -16.18 0.25 -7.83
CA ASP A 76 -15.16 -0.68 -8.32
C ASP A 76 -13.74 -0.41 -7.77
N GLN A 77 -13.57 0.68 -7.01
CA GLN A 77 -12.34 0.98 -6.25
C GLN A 77 -12.47 0.62 -4.76
N LEU A 78 -13.70 0.32 -4.30
CA LEU A 78 -13.96 0.04 -2.89
C LEU A 78 -13.94 -1.47 -2.63
N TYR A 79 -13.35 -1.82 -1.49
CA TYR A 79 -13.47 -3.17 -0.95
C TYR A 79 -14.88 -3.40 -0.41
N CYS A 80 -15.42 -4.60 -0.60
CA CYS A 80 -16.69 -5.00 -0.02
C CYS A 80 -16.47 -5.56 1.39
N TYR A 81 -17.04 -4.90 2.40
CA TYR A 81 -16.84 -5.29 3.80
C TYR A 81 -17.45 -6.66 4.15
N CYS A 82 -18.35 -7.18 3.31
CA CYS A 82 -18.90 -8.53 3.48
C CYS A 82 -17.88 -9.65 3.20
N GLU A 83 -16.68 -9.31 2.70
CA GLU A 83 -15.63 -10.27 2.34
C GLU A 83 -16.07 -11.34 1.34
N CYS A 84 -17.06 -11.00 0.49
CA CYS A 84 -17.61 -11.87 -0.54
C CYS A 84 -16.60 -12.29 -1.61
N ASP A 85 -15.44 -11.62 -1.69
CA ASP A 85 -14.31 -12.05 -2.51
C ASP A 85 -13.78 -13.43 -2.11
N LYS A 86 -13.89 -13.79 -0.82
CA LYS A 86 -13.38 -15.07 -0.28
C LYS A 86 -14.25 -16.28 -0.60
N HIS A 87 -15.53 -16.07 -0.92
CA HIS A 87 -16.51 -17.16 -1.03
C HIS A 87 -17.38 -17.12 -2.30
N VAL A 88 -17.61 -15.94 -2.87
CA VAL A 88 -18.49 -15.73 -4.04
C VAL A 88 -17.70 -15.33 -5.28
N GLY A 89 -16.44 -14.92 -5.13
CA GLY A 89 -15.58 -14.50 -6.25
C GLY A 89 -15.86 -13.09 -6.75
N HIS A 90 -16.47 -12.25 -5.91
CA HIS A 90 -16.61 -10.81 -6.16
C HIS A 90 -15.24 -10.12 -6.12
N LYS A 91 -15.08 -9.08 -6.92
CA LYS A 91 -13.79 -8.44 -7.20
C LYS A 91 -13.63 -7.13 -6.43
N SER A 92 -14.75 -6.43 -6.27
CA SER A 92 -14.90 -5.11 -5.66
C SER A 92 -16.33 -4.98 -5.11
N LEU A 93 -16.64 -3.88 -4.45
CA LEU A 93 -18.01 -3.58 -4.04
C LEU A 93 -18.98 -3.50 -5.23
N LEU A 94 -18.51 -3.11 -6.42
CA LEU A 94 -19.36 -3.09 -7.62
C LEU A 94 -19.89 -4.49 -7.98
N SER A 95 -19.09 -5.55 -7.79
CA SER A 95 -19.51 -6.93 -8.09
C SER A 95 -20.80 -7.32 -7.36
N CYS A 96 -21.00 -6.85 -6.12
CA CYS A 96 -22.22 -7.13 -5.33
C CYS A 96 -23.50 -6.61 -5.99
N TYR A 97 -23.39 -5.53 -6.77
CA TYR A 97 -24.53 -4.93 -7.46
C TYR A 97 -24.85 -5.58 -8.81
N THR A 98 -24.03 -6.54 -9.28
CA THR A 98 -24.19 -7.19 -10.59
C THR A 98 -25.00 -8.49 -10.55
N ASP A 99 -25.16 -9.10 -9.36
CA ASP A 99 -25.91 -10.34 -9.16
C ASP A 99 -26.93 -10.29 -8.01
N GLY A 100 -27.06 -9.13 -7.35
CA GLY A 100 -28.12 -8.87 -6.36
C GLY A 100 -27.73 -9.18 -4.92
N HIS A 101 -26.49 -9.61 -4.66
CA HIS A 101 -25.97 -9.78 -3.31
C HIS A 101 -26.05 -8.48 -2.49
N ALA A 102 -25.92 -7.31 -3.12
CA ALA A 102 -26.09 -6.03 -2.44
C ALA A 102 -27.50 -5.79 -1.84
N ALA A 103 -28.47 -6.70 -2.07
CA ALA A 103 -29.85 -6.61 -1.57
C ALA A 103 -30.24 -7.73 -0.58
N THR A 104 -29.30 -8.58 -0.15
CA THR A 104 -29.50 -9.60 0.91
C THR A 104 -29.05 -9.09 2.26
#